data_AF-A0A2Z5UH42-F1
#
_entry.id   AF-A0A2Z5UH42-F1
#
_cell.length_a   1.000
_cell.length_b   1.000
_cell.length_c   1.000
_cell.angle_alpha   90.00
_cell.angle_beta   90.00
_cell.angle_gamma   90.00
#
_symmetry.space_group_name_H-M   'P 1'
#
loop_
_entity.id
_entity.type
_entity.pdbx_description
1 polymer ?
#
loop_
_entity_poly.entity_id
_entity_poly.type
_entity_poly.pdbx_seq_one_letter_code
_entity_poly.pdbx_strand_id
1 'polypeptide(L)'
;MLADLTITVRRKHLATKFSICSHAGMERIERQELSAILLAAPGWARVGLTMPDERMRERAADTLAAAIIEKLEGSSPPDINQLRLPL
;
A
#
# COMPACT_ATOMS: atom_id res chain seq x y z
N MET A 1 -7.88 36.89 14.70
CA MET A 1 -8.31 35.72 15.49
C MET A 1 -9.54 34.99 14.91
N LEU A 2 -9.93 35.20 13.64
CA LEU A 2 -11.02 34.44 12.97
C LEU A 2 -10.53 33.61 11.76
N ALA A 3 -9.27 33.73 11.36
CA ALA A 3 -8.69 32.97 10.24
C ALA A 3 -8.17 31.57 10.66
N ASP A 4 -7.74 31.39 11.91
CA ASP A 4 -7.18 30.13 12.43
C ASP A 4 -8.23 29.01 12.60
N LEU A 5 -9.45 29.38 12.98
CA LEU A 5 -10.51 28.40 13.24
C LEU A 5 -11.01 27.78 11.93
N THR A 6 -11.10 28.58 10.86
CA THR A 6 -11.56 28.15 9.53
C THR A 6 -10.55 27.23 8.83
N ILE A 7 -9.24 27.48 9.00
CA ILE A 7 -8.17 26.63 8.46
C ILE A 7 -8.14 25.27 9.18
N THR A 8 -8.33 25.27 10.50
CA THR A 8 -8.34 24.04 11.32
C THR A 8 -9.55 23.16 11.00
N VAL A 9 -10.74 23.75 10.81
CA VAL A 9 -11.96 23.01 10.44
C VAL A 9 -11.88 22.44 9.01
N ARG A 10 -11.36 23.20 8.04
CA ARG A 10 -11.12 22.68 6.67
C ARG A 10 -10.08 21.56 6.64
N ARG A 11 -9.02 21.62 7.45
CA ARG A 11 -8.01 20.55 7.59
C ARG A 11 -8.62 19.25 8.13
N LYS A 12 -9.47 19.33 9.15
CA LYS A 12 -10.15 18.15 9.71
C LYS A 12 -11.09 17.51 8.71
N HIS A 13 -11.85 18.32 7.95
CA HIS A 13 -12.84 17.78 7.03
C HIS A 13 -12.24 17.12 5.78
N LEU A 14 -11.09 17.62 5.30
CA LEU A 14 -10.31 16.96 4.25
C LEU A 14 -9.74 15.63 4.74
N ALA A 15 -9.16 15.57 5.94
CA ALA A 15 -8.67 14.32 6.53
C ALA A 15 -9.78 13.26 6.67
N THR A 16 -11.00 13.67 7.03
CA THR A 16 -12.16 12.75 7.12
C THR A 16 -12.68 12.28 5.76
N LYS A 17 -12.74 13.15 4.74
CA LYS A 17 -13.14 12.74 3.38
C LYS A 17 -12.13 11.77 2.76
N PHE A 18 -10.84 12.01 2.92
CA PHE A 18 -9.81 11.04 2.51
C PHE A 18 -9.99 9.71 3.24
N SER A 19 -10.26 9.70 4.55
CA SER A 19 -10.43 8.46 5.31
C SER A 19 -11.60 7.58 4.84
N ILE A 20 -12.75 8.18 4.51
CA ILE A 20 -13.96 7.45 4.10
C ILE A 20 -13.85 6.98 2.64
N CYS A 21 -13.30 7.81 1.74
CA CYS A 21 -13.11 7.44 0.34
C CYS A 21 -11.95 6.46 0.13
N SER A 22 -10.99 6.36 1.06
CA SER A 22 -9.88 5.41 0.96
C SER A 22 -10.22 4.01 1.49
N HIS A 23 -11.22 3.86 2.36
CA HIS A 23 -11.49 2.59 3.05
C HIS A 23 -12.58 1.72 2.40
N ALA A 24 -13.38 2.26 1.48
CA ALA A 24 -14.53 1.51 0.93
C ALA A 24 -14.15 0.53 -0.21
N GLY A 25 -12.90 0.56 -0.71
CA GLY A 25 -12.48 -0.32 -1.81
C GLY A 25 -10.97 -0.53 -1.96
N MET A 26 -10.15 -0.09 -1.00
CA MET A 26 -8.70 -0.40 -0.98
C MET A 26 -8.46 -1.49 0.05
N GLU A 27 -8.03 -2.66 -0.40
CA GLU A 27 -7.56 -3.72 0.47
C GLU A 27 -6.33 -3.22 1.24
N ARG A 28 -6.46 -3.15 2.57
CA ARG A 28 -5.41 -2.64 3.44
C ARG A 28 -4.44 -3.78 3.74
N ILE A 29 -3.22 -3.66 3.22
CA ILE A 29 -2.15 -4.62 3.55
C ILE A 29 -1.76 -4.42 5.01
N GLU A 30 -1.85 -5.48 5.82
CA GLU A 30 -1.45 -5.40 7.21
C GLU A 30 0.08 -5.23 7.34
N ARG A 31 0.52 -4.46 8.33
CA ARG A 31 1.95 -4.15 8.50
C ARG A 31 2.79 -5.43 8.65
N GLN A 32 2.27 -6.41 9.39
CA GLN A 32 2.94 -7.68 9.62
C GLN A 32 3.09 -8.48 8.33
N GLU A 33 2.07 -8.46 7.48
CA GLU A 33 2.06 -9.12 6.18
C GLU A 33 3.07 -8.46 5.23
N LEU A 34 3.04 -7.13 5.11
CA LEU A 34 4.01 -6.40 4.31
C LEU A 34 5.45 -6.66 4.79
N SER A 35 5.67 -6.69 6.11
CA SER A 35 6.98 -7.03 6.68
C SER A 35 7.42 -8.44 6.30
N ALA A 36 6.51 -9.41 6.31
CA ALA A 36 6.81 -10.79 5.92
C ALA A 36 7.20 -10.87 4.44
N ILE A 37 6.49 -10.17 3.56
CA ILE A 37 6.80 -10.08 2.12
C ILE A 37 8.20 -9.50 1.90
N LEU A 38 8.52 -8.39 2.57
CA LEU A 38 9.84 -7.75 2.44
C LEU A 38 10.98 -8.66 2.93
N LEU A 39 10.75 -9.45 3.98
CA LEU A 39 11.73 -10.42 4.50
C LEU A 39 11.90 -11.65 3.60
N ALA A 40 10.83 -12.07 2.91
CA ALA A 40 10.84 -13.18 1.97
C ALA A 40 11.52 -12.82 0.63
N ALA A 41 11.58 -11.54 0.28
CA ALA A 41 12.25 -11.08 -0.94
C ALA A 41 13.74 -11.48 -0.99
N PRO A 42 14.31 -11.69 -2.19
CA PRO A 42 15.72 -12.04 -2.35
C PRO A 42 16.66 -11.11 -1.57
N GLY A 43 17.66 -11.67 -0.87
CA GLY A 43 18.58 -10.89 -0.03
C GLY A 43 19.33 -9.79 -0.80
N TRP A 44 19.67 -10.05 -2.06
CA TRP A 44 20.31 -9.06 -2.92
C TRP A 44 19.41 -7.86 -3.21
N ALA A 45 18.08 -8.03 -3.29
CA ALA A 45 17.15 -6.92 -3.57
C ALA A 45 17.00 -5.99 -2.35
N ARG A 46 16.99 -6.56 -1.13
CA ARG A 46 17.00 -5.77 0.10
C ARG A 46 18.25 -4.89 0.22
N VAL A 47 19.41 -5.46 -0.08
CA VAL A 47 20.70 -4.72 -0.08
C VAL A 47 20.80 -3.78 -1.28
N GLY A 48 20.26 -4.18 -2.43
CA GLY A 48 20.34 -3.46 -3.69
C GLY A 48 19.66 -2.10 -3.65
N LEU A 49 18.61 -1.91 -2.84
CA LEU A 49 17.95 -0.60 -2.64
C LEU A 49 18.91 0.51 -2.20
N THR A 50 19.96 0.17 -1.44
CA THR A 50 20.92 1.15 -0.91
C THR A 50 22.24 1.16 -1.68
N MET A 51 22.35 0.42 -2.78
CA MET A 51 23.60 0.37 -3.54
C MET A 51 23.88 1.69 -4.27
N PRO A 52 25.16 2.08 -4.45
CA PRO A 52 25.51 3.30 -5.17
C PRO A 52 25.23 3.19 -6.68
N ASP A 53 25.25 1.98 -7.23
CA ASP A 53 24.87 1.72 -8.62
C ASP A 53 23.36 1.90 -8.83
N GLU A 54 22.99 2.84 -9.70
CA GLU A 54 21.60 3.19 -9.98
C GLU A 54 20.80 2.04 -10.61
N ARG A 55 21.37 1.35 -11.60
CA ARG A 55 20.69 0.22 -12.25
C ARG A 55 20.46 -0.92 -11.28
N MET A 56 21.38 -1.12 -10.34
CA MET A 56 21.22 -2.12 -9.30
C MET A 56 20.10 -1.73 -8.31
N ARG A 57 19.99 -0.45 -7.93
CA ARG A 57 18.86 0.04 -7.12
C ARG A 57 17.52 -0.17 -7.81
N GLU A 58 17.42 0.18 -9.09
CA GLU A 58 16.20 0.02 -9.88
C GLU A 58 15.78 -1.44 -9.96
N ARG A 59 16.70 -2.35 -10.33
CA ARG A 59 16.42 -3.80 -10.38
C ARG A 59 15.97 -4.36 -9.03
N ALA A 60 16.56 -3.88 -7.95
CA ALA A 60 16.19 -4.26 -6.61
C ALA A 60 14.76 -3.78 -6.25
N ALA A 61 14.41 -2.54 -6.61
CA ALA A 61 13.08 -2.00 -6.43
C ALA A 61 12.03 -2.79 -7.24
N ASP A 62 12.30 -3.08 -8.51
CA ASP A 62 11.40 -3.87 -9.37
C ASP A 62 11.18 -5.27 -8.81
N THR A 63 12.24 -5.91 -8.32
CA THR A 63 12.14 -7.26 -7.71
C THR A 63 11.29 -7.24 -6.44
N LEU A 64 11.44 -6.21 -5.60
CA LEU A 64 10.62 -6.04 -4.41
C LEU A 64 9.15 -5.76 -4.76
N ALA A 65 8.90 -4.93 -5.76
CA ALA A 65 7.55 -4.65 -6.25
C ALA A 65 6.88 -5.92 -6.77
N ALA A 66 7.57 -6.72 -7.58
CA ALA A 66 7.08 -8.00 -8.07
C ALA A 66 6.72 -8.97 -6.93
N ALA A 67 7.58 -9.07 -5.91
CA ALA A 67 7.31 -9.93 -4.75
C ALA A 67 6.07 -9.49 -3.94
N ILE A 68 5.83 -8.17 -3.86
CA ILE A 68 4.63 -7.62 -3.21
C ILE A 68 3.39 -7.98 -4.04
N ILE A 69 3.40 -7.72 -5.35
CA ILE A 69 2.28 -8.00 -6.24
C ILE A 69 1.92 -9.49 -6.21
N GLU A 70 2.92 -10.38 -6.34
CA GLU A 70 2.72 -11.83 -6.32
C GLU A 70 2.01 -12.31 -5.05
N LYS A 71 2.30 -11.70 -3.89
CA LYS A 71 1.61 -12.06 -2.64
C LYS A 71 0.23 -11.47 -2.50
N LEU A 72 -0.01 -10.27 -3.01
CA LEU A 72 -1.33 -9.66 -2.98
C LEU A 72 -2.31 -10.34 -3.94
N GLU A 73 -1.86 -10.72 -5.13
CA GLU A 73 -2.70 -11.43 -6.12
C GLU A 73 -3.16 -12.81 -5.61
N GLY A 74 -2.42 -13.44 -4.71
CA GLY A 74 -2.79 -14.72 -4.11
C GLY A 74 -3.76 -14.64 -2.92
N SER A 75 -4.16 -13.44 -2.47
CA SER A 75 -4.68 -13.23 -1.11
C SER A 75 -6.21 -13.10 -0.94
N SER A 76 -7.02 -13.05 -1.99
CA SER A 76 -8.48 -12.86 -1.81
C SER A 76 -9.33 -14.03 -2.30
N PRO A 77 -9.82 -14.90 -1.40
CA PRO A 77 -11.05 -15.64 -1.63
C PRO A 77 -12.19 -14.62 -1.85
N PRO A 78 -13.14 -14.85 -2.77
CA PRO A 78 -14.30 -13.97 -2.92
C PRO A 78 -15.02 -13.86 -1.57
N ASP A 79 -15.20 -12.63 -1.09
CA ASP A 79 -15.90 -12.37 0.16
C ASP A 79 -17.31 -12.96 0.07
N ILE A 80 -17.68 -13.75 1.08
CA ILE A 80 -18.96 -14.48 1.16
C ILE A 80 -20.15 -13.49 1.12
N ASN A 81 -19.94 -12.24 1.52
CA ASN A 81 -20.94 -11.19 1.48
C ASN A 81 -20.96 -10.41 0.14
N GLN A 82 -20.08 -10.72 -0.81
CA GLN A 82 -20.13 -10.12 -2.14
C GLN A 82 -21.21 -10.76 -2.99
N LEU A 83 -22.19 -9.94 -3.39
CA LEU A 83 -23.20 -10.34 -4.36
C LEU A 83 -22.54 -10.60 -5.71
N ARG A 84 -22.83 -11.77 -6.29
CA ARG A 84 -22.37 -12.09 -7.65
C ARG A 84 -23.02 -11.14 -8.65
N LEU A 85 -22.19 -10.39 -9.37
CA LEU A 85 -22.67 -9.54 -10.45
C LEU A 85 -23.21 -10.42 -11.59
N PRO A 86 -24.39 -10.10 -12.15
CA PRO A 86 -24.88 -10.76 -13.34
C PRO A 86 -24.00 -10.40 -14.54
N LEU A 87 -23.71 -11.41 -15.37
CA LEU A 87 -23.00 -11.28 -16.65
C LEU A 87 -23.91 -10.71 -17.73
#